data_AF-A0A849V8Q2-F1
#
_entry.id   AF-A0A849V8Q2-F1
#
_cell.length_a   1.000
_cell.length_b   1.000
_cell.length_c   1.000
_cell.angle_alpha   90.00
_cell.angle_beta   90.00
_cell.angle_gamma   90.00
#
_symmetry.space_group_name_H-M   'P 1'
#
loop_
_entity.id
_entity.type
_entity.pdbx_description
1 polymer ?
#
loop_
_entity_poly.entity_id
_entity_poly.type
_entity_poly.pdbx_seq_one_letter_code
_entity_poly.pdbx_strand_id
1 'polypeptide(L)'
;MALKQAQGQFSKPLSEQYSLVKFNDLTICFSRKKVYKKQKDIQLSELSYQLLVTLLNNAPNPVSCTQLQTLVWGNVITGEDNVKQRIRILRLALGQEGAGESIKNARGKGYYIDAKLTWQLQKELPLVAYLKSPVVYTVVLLLLVGNSLPYEKEVLSKHSISELTIHKEDVIRIAAADESQAFCFDGYDDYIEIADTDELDISIEDFSITAWIKTTALEQRVIVDKRYENQLSHVQGYVLFVDEGRLGFQLADGQGSWYCGQPGASCTNYITQAFIADGNWHHIAVSIDRDDSSGIRFFVDGRQTCSHDPTLRSGSLANNMPLRIGSRSSYLTGLFEGQIAEVALYHRALDVYDIASDYQKGNTRQCYSIATKGGLITAKR
;
A
#
# COMPACT_ATOMS: atom_id res chain seq x y z
N MET A 1 -20.90 42.64 32.76
CA MET A 1 -21.94 41.95 31.97
C MET A 1 -21.23 41.03 31.00
N ALA A 2 -21.48 39.73 31.15
CA ALA A 2 -20.54 38.67 30.86
C ALA A 2 -20.53 38.24 29.38
N LEU A 3 -19.33 38.22 28.81
CA LEU A 3 -18.92 37.35 27.70
C LEU A 3 -18.67 35.95 28.27
N LYS A 4 -19.49 34.97 27.88
CA LYS A 4 -19.15 33.53 27.81
C LYS A 4 -20.35 32.72 27.26
N GLN A 5 -20.01 31.71 26.46
CA GLN A 5 -20.81 30.54 26.03
C GLN A 5 -21.57 30.63 24.69
N ALA A 6 -20.89 30.12 23.65
CA ALA A 6 -21.50 29.28 22.63
C ALA A 6 -20.42 28.32 22.06
N GLN A 7 -19.93 27.40 22.91
CA GLN A 7 -19.27 26.19 22.42
C GLN A 7 -20.39 25.20 22.05
N GLY A 8 -20.62 25.02 20.75
CA GLY A 8 -21.52 24.00 20.23
C GLY A 8 -20.98 22.61 20.58
N GLN A 9 -21.82 21.80 21.24
CA GLN A 9 -21.60 20.38 21.47
C GLN A 9 -21.28 19.67 20.15
N PHE A 10 -20.08 19.08 20.05
CA PHE A 10 -19.78 18.12 18.99
C PHE A 10 -20.64 16.88 19.23
N SER A 11 -21.74 16.75 18.48
CA SER A 11 -22.47 15.49 18.38
C SER A 11 -21.54 14.43 17.78
N LYS A 12 -21.60 13.19 18.30
CA LYS A 12 -20.80 12.08 17.75
C LYS A 12 -21.07 11.92 16.25
N PRO A 13 -20.07 11.56 15.42
CA PRO A 13 -20.29 11.24 14.02
C PRO A 13 -21.47 10.29 13.82
N LEU A 14 -22.27 10.46 12.75
CA LEU A 14 -23.43 9.58 12.50
C LEU A 14 -23.00 8.11 12.38
N SER A 15 -21.83 7.84 11.80
CA SER A 15 -21.23 6.50 11.77
C SER A 15 -21.01 5.83 13.13
N GLU A 16 -20.98 6.59 14.23
CA GLU A 16 -20.86 6.05 15.60
C GLU A 16 -22.22 5.85 16.29
N GLN A 17 -23.30 6.40 15.72
CA GLN A 17 -24.67 6.30 16.27
C GLN A 17 -25.50 5.21 15.58
N TYR A 18 -25.14 4.86 14.34
CA TYR A 18 -25.89 3.96 13.48
C TYR A 18 -25.08 2.71 13.13
N SER A 19 -25.74 1.56 13.05
CA SER A 19 -25.11 0.28 12.71
C SER A 19 -24.91 0.09 11.20
N LEU A 20 -25.80 0.68 10.39
CA LEU A 20 -25.70 0.72 8.94
C LEU A 20 -26.45 1.91 8.34
N VAL A 21 -26.09 2.26 7.12
CA VAL A 21 -26.83 3.19 6.25
C VAL A 21 -27.07 2.58 4.88
N LYS A 22 -28.24 2.85 4.31
CA LYS A 22 -28.61 2.42 2.95
C LYS A 22 -28.92 3.61 2.08
N PHE A 23 -28.47 3.56 0.83
CA PHE A 23 -28.88 4.48 -0.22
C PHE A 23 -28.77 3.81 -1.58
N ASN A 24 -29.75 4.04 -2.45
CA ASN A 24 -29.87 3.34 -3.73
C ASN A 24 -29.77 1.81 -3.55
N ASP A 25 -28.87 1.14 -4.27
CA ASP A 25 -28.59 -0.29 -4.15
C ASP A 25 -27.41 -0.62 -3.22
N LEU A 26 -26.93 0.37 -2.46
CA LEU A 26 -25.79 0.27 -1.54
C LEU A 26 -26.22 0.13 -0.07
N THR A 27 -25.50 -0.69 0.68
CA THR A 27 -25.61 -0.85 2.14
C THR A 27 -24.22 -0.76 2.76
N ILE A 28 -24.03 0.17 3.69
CA ILE A 28 -22.76 0.39 4.38
C ILE A 28 -22.96 -0.04 5.83
N CYS A 29 -22.18 -1.03 6.27
CA CYS A 29 -22.21 -1.55 7.63
C CYS A 29 -21.01 -1.01 8.42
N PHE A 30 -21.28 -0.10 9.35
CA PHE A 30 -20.22 0.59 10.09
C PHE A 30 -19.47 -0.33 11.05
N SER A 31 -20.18 -1.28 11.68
CA SER A 31 -19.56 -2.23 12.63
C SER A 31 -18.58 -3.20 11.98
N ARG A 32 -18.76 -3.51 10.70
CA ARG A 32 -17.87 -4.41 9.93
C ARG A 32 -16.93 -3.67 8.98
N LYS A 33 -17.05 -2.34 8.86
CA LYS A 33 -16.41 -1.53 7.82
C LYS A 33 -16.59 -2.10 6.40
N LYS A 34 -17.80 -2.57 6.07
CA LYS A 34 -18.10 -3.20 4.77
C LYS A 34 -19.16 -2.46 3.98
N VAL A 35 -19.01 -2.48 2.66
CA VAL A 35 -19.97 -1.90 1.71
C VAL A 35 -20.51 -3.01 0.83
N TYR A 36 -21.82 -3.07 0.65
CA TYR A 36 -22.49 -4.08 -0.15
C TYR A 36 -23.30 -3.41 -1.25
N LYS A 37 -23.25 -3.94 -2.46
CA LYS A 37 -24.16 -3.59 -3.57
C LYS A 37 -24.97 -4.80 -3.96
N LYS A 38 -26.31 -4.69 -3.89
CA LYS A 38 -27.22 -5.83 -4.13
C LYS A 38 -26.78 -7.11 -3.38
N GLN A 39 -26.37 -6.96 -2.11
CA GLN A 39 -25.87 -8.03 -1.23
C GLN A 39 -24.48 -8.62 -1.56
N LYS A 40 -23.82 -8.18 -2.64
CA LYS A 40 -22.41 -8.53 -2.91
C LYS A 40 -21.48 -7.55 -2.21
N ASP A 41 -20.47 -8.08 -1.51
CA ASP A 41 -19.42 -7.29 -0.86
C ASP A 41 -18.61 -6.52 -1.91
N ILE A 42 -18.46 -5.20 -1.71
CA ILE A 42 -17.56 -4.32 -2.45
C ILE A 42 -16.36 -4.07 -1.54
N GLN A 43 -15.22 -4.62 -1.94
CA GLN A 43 -13.95 -4.34 -1.28
C GLN A 43 -13.55 -2.89 -1.57
N LEU A 44 -13.46 -2.08 -0.51
CA LEU A 44 -12.90 -0.73 -0.57
C LEU A 44 -11.63 -0.69 0.27
N SER A 45 -10.64 0.08 -0.16
CA SER A 45 -9.52 0.39 0.71
C SER A 45 -9.97 1.20 1.93
N GLU A 46 -9.22 1.17 3.03
CA GLU A 46 -9.57 1.91 4.26
C GLU A 46 -9.74 3.41 3.96
N LEU A 47 -8.88 3.99 3.11
CA LEU A 47 -8.96 5.40 2.75
C LEU A 47 -10.21 5.72 1.91
N SER A 48 -10.58 4.86 0.96
CA SER A 48 -11.82 5.01 0.19
C SER A 48 -13.07 4.81 1.05
N TYR A 49 -12.99 3.91 2.03
CA TYR A 49 -14.05 3.73 3.03
C TYR A 49 -14.18 4.98 3.92
N GLN A 50 -13.08 5.52 4.44
CA GLN A 50 -13.07 6.75 5.23
C GLN A 50 -13.59 7.95 4.44
N LEU A 51 -13.21 8.06 3.15
CA LEU A 51 -13.74 9.06 2.24
C LEU A 51 -15.27 8.94 2.09
N LEU A 52 -15.77 7.72 1.87
CA LEU A 52 -17.20 7.46 1.77
C LEU A 52 -17.94 7.81 3.08
N VAL A 53 -17.42 7.38 4.23
CA VAL A 53 -18.00 7.69 5.55
C VAL A 53 -17.98 9.20 5.82
N THR A 54 -16.93 9.89 5.44
CA THR A 54 -16.82 11.35 5.58
C THR A 54 -17.91 12.06 4.77
N LEU A 55 -18.12 11.64 3.52
CA LEU A 55 -19.20 12.17 2.69
C LEU A 55 -20.58 11.83 3.24
N LEU A 56 -20.79 10.62 3.77
CA LEU A 56 -22.05 10.19 4.39
C LEU A 56 -22.39 10.99 5.65
N ASN A 57 -21.40 11.25 6.50
CA ASN A 57 -21.57 12.01 7.74
C ASN A 57 -21.91 13.50 7.48
N ASN A 58 -21.48 14.04 6.33
CA ASN A 58 -21.74 15.44 5.96
C ASN A 58 -22.92 15.61 5.00
N ALA A 59 -23.44 14.51 4.42
CA ALA A 59 -24.54 14.55 3.46
C ALA A 59 -25.79 15.23 4.05
N PRO A 60 -26.51 16.06 3.26
CA PRO A 60 -26.28 16.35 1.83
C PRO A 60 -25.32 17.52 1.56
N ASN A 61 -24.60 18.03 2.57
CA ASN A 61 -23.76 19.22 2.43
C ASN A 61 -22.42 18.89 1.71
N PRO A 62 -21.96 19.74 0.78
CA PRO A 62 -20.63 19.61 0.17
C PRO A 62 -19.48 19.74 1.16
N VAL A 63 -18.47 18.88 1.00
CA VAL A 63 -17.20 18.91 1.72
C VAL A 63 -16.10 19.32 0.74
N SER A 64 -15.33 20.36 1.07
CA SER A 64 -14.28 20.90 0.19
C SER A 64 -13.08 19.97 0.10
N CYS A 65 -12.25 20.11 -0.94
CA CYS A 65 -11.01 19.32 -1.08
C CYS A 65 -10.09 19.46 0.13
N THR A 66 -9.92 20.68 0.65
CA THR A 66 -9.11 20.94 1.85
C THR A 66 -9.68 20.25 3.09
N GLN A 67 -11.01 20.28 3.27
CA GLN A 67 -11.64 19.57 4.39
C GLN A 67 -11.49 18.06 4.26
N LEU A 68 -11.64 17.52 3.05
CA LEU A 68 -11.43 16.09 2.77
C LEU A 68 -9.98 15.69 3.05
N GLN A 69 -8.99 16.49 2.64
CA GLN A 69 -7.58 16.28 2.98
C GLN A 69 -7.37 16.17 4.48
N THR A 70 -7.87 17.13 5.26
CA THR A 70 -7.73 17.10 6.72
C THR A 70 -8.44 15.91 7.36
N LEU A 71 -9.67 15.59 6.93
CA LEU A 71 -10.53 14.59 7.57
C LEU A 71 -10.16 13.14 7.21
N VAL A 72 -9.64 12.91 5.99
CA VAL A 72 -9.39 11.57 5.46
C VAL A 72 -7.89 11.27 5.40
N TRP A 73 -7.04 12.26 5.12
CA TRP A 73 -5.58 12.08 5.02
C TRP A 73 -4.80 12.64 6.23
N GLY A 74 -5.46 13.33 7.17
CA GLY A 74 -4.84 13.83 8.40
C GLY A 74 -3.69 14.81 8.13
N ASN A 75 -2.49 14.46 8.60
CA ASN A 75 -1.27 15.27 8.47
C ASN A 75 -0.50 15.00 7.16
N VAL A 76 -1.00 14.13 6.28
CA VAL A 76 -0.32 13.82 5.02
C VAL A 76 -0.60 14.96 4.03
N ILE A 77 0.45 15.65 3.60
CA ILE A 77 0.36 16.70 2.58
C ILE A 77 -0.05 16.04 1.26
N THR A 78 -1.31 16.22 0.88
CA THR A 78 -1.87 15.71 -0.37
C THR A 78 -2.45 16.86 -1.18
N GLY A 79 -2.26 16.88 -2.50
CA GLY A 79 -2.80 17.91 -3.39
C GLY A 79 -4.29 17.69 -3.70
N GLU A 80 -4.97 18.71 -4.24
CA GLU A 80 -6.39 18.58 -4.63
C GLU A 80 -6.64 17.49 -5.68
N ASP A 81 -5.65 17.21 -6.53
CA ASP A 81 -5.76 16.19 -7.57
C ASP A 81 -5.78 14.77 -7.01
N ASN A 82 -5.14 14.53 -5.85
CA ASN A 82 -5.28 13.25 -5.13
C ASN A 82 -6.71 13.04 -4.65
N VAL A 83 -7.37 14.10 -4.15
CA VAL A 83 -8.79 14.04 -3.75
C VAL A 83 -9.67 13.73 -4.95
N LYS A 84 -9.45 14.41 -6.09
CA LYS A 84 -10.20 14.16 -7.33
C LYS A 84 -10.03 12.72 -7.80
N GLN A 85 -8.80 12.21 -7.84
CA GLN A 85 -8.50 10.84 -8.25
C GLN A 85 -9.16 9.83 -7.31
N ARG A 86 -9.11 10.05 -5.99
CA ARG A 86 -9.75 9.16 -5.02
C ARG A 86 -11.28 9.18 -5.10
N ILE A 87 -11.90 10.33 -5.37
CA ILE A 87 -13.35 10.41 -5.63
C ILE A 87 -13.72 9.61 -6.87
N ARG A 88 -12.93 9.71 -7.95
CA ARG A 88 -13.14 8.92 -9.17
C ARG A 88 -13.06 7.42 -8.87
N ILE A 89 -12.03 6.98 -8.16
CA ILE A 89 -11.84 5.58 -7.75
C ILE A 89 -13.01 5.10 -6.89
N LEU A 90 -13.47 5.90 -5.92
CA LEU A 90 -14.62 5.56 -5.09
C LEU A 90 -15.90 5.38 -5.91
N ARG A 91 -16.17 6.27 -6.88
CA ARG A 91 -17.34 6.16 -7.77
C ARG A 91 -17.29 4.89 -8.62
N LEU A 92 -16.13 4.55 -9.16
CA LEU A 92 -15.89 3.32 -9.92
C LEU A 92 -16.18 2.08 -9.07
N ALA A 93 -15.61 2.01 -7.87
CA ALA A 93 -15.79 0.86 -6.97
C ALA A 93 -17.25 0.66 -6.55
N LEU A 94 -18.00 1.75 -6.35
CA LEU A 94 -19.43 1.72 -6.05
C LEU A 94 -20.31 1.46 -7.30
N GLY A 95 -19.71 1.41 -8.49
CA GLY A 95 -20.37 1.30 -9.78
C GLY A 95 -21.37 2.44 -10.01
N GLN A 96 -20.92 3.68 -9.78
CA GLN A 96 -21.69 4.92 -9.89
C GLN A 96 -21.32 5.77 -11.10
N GLU A 97 -20.76 5.19 -12.16
CA GLU A 97 -20.51 5.93 -13.41
C GLU A 97 -21.80 6.10 -14.24
N GLY A 98 -22.12 7.34 -14.64
CA GLY A 98 -23.26 7.67 -15.52
C GLY A 98 -24.50 8.24 -14.81
N ALA A 99 -25.69 7.97 -15.36
CA ALA A 99 -26.96 8.60 -14.94
C ALA A 99 -27.44 8.28 -13.51
N GLY A 100 -26.73 7.42 -12.77
CA GLY A 100 -27.02 7.02 -11.38
C GLY A 100 -25.99 7.51 -10.34
N GLU A 101 -25.12 8.47 -10.71
CA GLU A 101 -24.07 8.99 -9.83
C GLU A 101 -24.66 9.67 -8.58
N SER A 102 -24.37 9.11 -7.40
CA SER A 102 -24.85 9.66 -6.12
C SER A 102 -23.83 10.58 -5.49
N ILE A 103 -22.53 10.34 -5.68
CA ILE A 103 -21.48 11.24 -5.21
C ILE A 103 -21.33 12.36 -6.25
N LYS A 104 -21.82 13.57 -5.98
CA LYS A 104 -21.80 14.70 -6.92
C LYS A 104 -20.75 15.74 -6.54
N ASN A 105 -20.36 16.53 -7.54
CA ASN A 105 -19.47 17.68 -7.36
C ASN A 105 -20.29 18.98 -7.44
N ALA A 106 -20.31 19.74 -6.35
CA ALA A 106 -20.83 21.10 -6.32
C ALA A 106 -19.70 22.07 -6.67
N ARG A 107 -19.80 22.71 -7.85
CA ARG A 107 -18.76 23.62 -8.39
C ARG A 107 -18.32 24.65 -7.33
N GLY A 108 -17.02 24.65 -7.01
CA GLY A 108 -16.40 25.56 -6.04
C GLY A 108 -16.70 25.26 -4.57
N LYS A 109 -17.45 24.20 -4.26
CA LYS A 109 -17.82 23.82 -2.89
C LYS A 109 -17.30 22.43 -2.49
N GLY A 110 -17.12 21.53 -3.44
CA GLY A 110 -16.57 20.19 -3.22
C GLY A 110 -17.58 19.07 -3.46
N TYR A 111 -17.43 17.96 -2.74
CA TYR A 111 -18.16 16.71 -3.02
C TYR A 111 -19.23 16.41 -1.97
N TYR A 112 -20.34 15.81 -2.40
CA TYR A 112 -21.45 15.41 -1.52
C TYR A 112 -22.19 14.19 -2.04
N ILE A 113 -23.00 13.56 -1.19
CA ILE A 113 -23.91 12.48 -1.58
C ILE A 113 -25.31 13.05 -1.82
N ASP A 114 -25.75 12.99 -3.07
CA ASP A 114 -27.09 13.33 -3.54
C ASP A 114 -27.94 12.06 -3.64
N ALA A 115 -28.28 11.49 -2.48
CA ALA A 115 -29.15 10.33 -2.38
C ALA A 115 -29.95 10.35 -1.08
N LYS A 116 -31.12 9.70 -1.08
CA LYS A 116 -31.92 9.52 0.12
C LYS A 116 -31.26 8.47 1.03
N LEU A 117 -30.73 8.91 2.16
CA LEU A 117 -30.08 8.04 3.15
C LEU A 117 -31.09 7.47 4.14
N THR A 118 -31.05 6.16 4.36
CA THR A 118 -31.84 5.48 5.40
C THR A 118 -30.90 4.89 6.45
N TRP A 119 -30.93 5.45 7.65
CA TRP A 119 -30.05 5.09 8.75
C TRP A 119 -30.72 4.08 9.69
N GLN A 120 -29.99 3.07 10.17
CA GLN A 120 -30.49 2.11 11.16
C GLN A 120 -29.71 2.24 12.47
N LEU A 121 -30.40 2.62 13.54
CA LEU A 121 -29.79 2.87 14.85
C LEU A 121 -29.04 1.64 15.35
N GLN A 122 -27.93 1.88 16.03
CA GLN A 122 -27.23 0.85 16.77
C GLN A 122 -28.11 0.43 17.96
N LYS A 123 -28.63 -0.81 17.96
CA LYS A 123 -29.30 -1.35 19.15
C LYS A 123 -28.23 -1.58 20.19
N GLU A 124 -28.23 -0.82 21.29
CA GLU A 124 -27.48 -1.20 22.47
C GLU A 124 -28.02 -2.55 22.96
N LEU A 125 -27.16 -3.56 23.02
CA LEU A 125 -27.48 -4.81 23.69
C LEU A 125 -27.66 -4.48 25.18
N PRO A 126 -28.83 -4.72 25.79
CA PRO A 126 -28.98 -4.50 27.22
C PRO A 126 -28.07 -5.47 27.97
N LEU A 127 -26.98 -4.95 28.53
CA LEU A 127 -25.99 -5.69 29.32
C LEU A 127 -26.56 -6.35 30.59
N VAL A 128 -27.84 -6.14 30.93
CA VAL A 128 -28.43 -6.52 32.23
C VAL A 128 -29.41 -7.71 32.14
N ALA A 129 -29.66 -8.29 30.96
CA ALA A 129 -30.63 -9.39 30.86
C ALA A 129 -30.04 -10.82 30.99
N TYR A 130 -28.71 -10.99 31.00
CA TYR A 130 -28.07 -12.30 30.83
C TYR A 130 -27.25 -12.83 32.02
N LEU A 131 -27.39 -12.24 33.21
CA LEU A 131 -26.68 -12.66 34.43
C LEU A 131 -27.55 -13.46 35.42
N LYS A 132 -28.36 -14.41 34.93
CA LYS A 132 -29.10 -15.36 35.78
C LYS A 132 -28.99 -16.81 35.33
N SER A 133 -27.81 -17.24 34.87
CA SER A 133 -27.52 -18.67 34.64
C SER A 133 -26.18 -19.08 35.26
N PRO A 134 -26.16 -20.08 36.16
CA PRO A 134 -24.94 -20.54 36.82
C PRO A 134 -23.92 -21.21 35.87
N VAL A 135 -24.30 -21.49 34.62
CA VAL A 135 -23.44 -22.13 33.61
C VAL A 135 -22.35 -21.20 33.06
N VAL A 136 -22.54 -19.88 33.17
CA VAL A 136 -21.59 -18.89 32.60
C VAL A 136 -20.38 -18.67 33.51
N TYR A 137 -20.51 -18.91 34.82
CA TYR A 137 -19.41 -18.72 35.77
C TYR A 137 -18.25 -19.69 35.55
N THR A 138 -18.52 -20.92 35.11
CA THR A 138 -17.47 -21.91 34.82
C THR A 138 -16.70 -21.61 33.54
N VAL A 139 -17.35 -21.03 32.51
CA VAL A 139 -16.69 -20.70 31.24
C VAL A 139 -15.76 -19.48 31.38
N VAL A 140 -16.14 -18.49 32.19
CA VAL A 140 -15.31 -17.30 32.43
C VAL A 140 -14.12 -17.60 33.36
N LEU A 141 -14.29 -18.51 34.33
CA LEU A 141 -13.20 -18.90 35.24
C LEU A 141 -12.14 -19.78 34.55
N LEU A 142 -12.53 -20.62 33.58
CA LEU A 142 -11.59 -21.43 32.79
C LEU A 142 -10.74 -20.61 31.80
N LEU A 143 -11.22 -19.43 31.39
CA LEU A 143 -10.46 -18.49 30.55
C LEU A 143 -9.49 -17.61 31.36
N LEU A 144 -9.58 -17.60 32.69
CA LEU A 144 -8.72 -16.79 33.56
C LEU A 144 -7.54 -17.56 34.20
N VAL A 145 -7.44 -18.88 34.01
CA VAL A 145 -6.38 -19.70 34.65
C VAL A 145 -5.66 -20.67 33.67
N GLY A 146 -5.97 -20.66 32.37
CA GLY A 146 -5.39 -21.60 31.41
C GLY A 146 -4.64 -20.92 30.26
N ASN A 147 -3.31 -21.09 30.22
CA ASN A 147 -2.37 -20.74 29.15
C ASN A 147 -1.72 -19.36 29.19
N SER A 148 -0.97 -19.07 30.25
CA SER A 148 0.29 -18.33 30.10
C SER A 148 1.38 -19.30 29.67
N LEU A 149 1.36 -19.72 28.40
CA LEU A 149 2.61 -20.12 27.76
C LEU A 149 3.38 -18.83 27.49
N PRO A 150 4.63 -18.69 27.98
CA PRO A 150 5.45 -17.57 27.58
C PRO A 150 5.77 -17.75 26.10
N TYR A 151 5.06 -17.03 25.23
CA TYR A 151 5.63 -16.69 23.94
C TYR A 151 6.66 -15.60 24.21
N GLU A 152 7.85 -16.02 24.64
CA GLU A 152 9.03 -15.18 24.57
C GLU A 152 9.22 -14.83 23.09
N LYS A 153 8.77 -13.62 22.71
CA LYS A 153 9.33 -12.95 21.55
C LYS A 153 10.81 -12.76 21.89
N GLU A 154 11.67 -13.63 21.38
CA GLU A 154 13.07 -13.27 21.17
C GLU A 154 13.07 -12.09 20.20
N VAL A 155 13.03 -10.89 20.77
CA VAL A 155 13.36 -9.65 20.07
C VAL A 155 14.86 -9.73 19.83
N LEU A 156 15.23 -10.29 18.68
CA LEU A 156 16.60 -10.35 18.24
C LEU A 156 17.11 -8.91 18.13
N SER A 157 18.04 -8.56 19.02
CA SER A 157 18.72 -7.28 18.99
C SER A 157 19.52 -7.15 17.69
N LYS A 158 19.80 -5.90 17.31
CA LYS A 158 20.54 -5.39 16.13
C LYS A 158 21.78 -6.20 15.67
N HIS A 159 22.28 -7.13 16.49
CA HIS A 159 23.41 -8.03 16.22
C HIS A 159 23.05 -9.31 15.44
N SER A 160 21.77 -9.62 15.24
CA SER A 160 21.35 -10.89 14.59
C SER A 160 21.11 -10.76 13.08
N ILE A 161 21.41 -9.60 12.48
CA ILE A 161 21.26 -9.30 11.03
C ILE A 161 22.54 -9.67 10.24
N SER A 162 23.26 -10.70 10.69
CA SER A 162 24.17 -11.46 9.83
C SER A 162 23.30 -12.50 9.12
N GLU A 163 23.02 -12.45 7.82
CA GLU A 163 23.98 -12.36 6.72
C GLU A 163 23.36 -11.60 5.52
N LEU A 164 23.77 -10.33 5.32
CA LEU A 164 23.73 -9.70 4.00
C LEU A 164 24.92 -10.26 3.21
N THR A 165 24.70 -11.32 2.45
CA THR A 165 25.73 -11.91 1.58
C THR A 165 25.79 -11.11 0.29
N ILE A 166 26.65 -10.10 0.25
CA ILE A 166 27.09 -9.46 -1.00
C ILE A 166 28.04 -10.47 -1.65
N HIS A 167 27.52 -11.30 -2.54
CA HIS A 167 28.36 -12.16 -3.37
C HIS A 167 29.04 -11.27 -4.41
N LYS A 168 30.38 -11.28 -4.45
CA LYS A 168 31.21 -10.55 -5.43
C LYS A 168 31.15 -11.16 -6.85
N GLU A 169 29.95 -11.52 -7.31
CA GLU A 169 29.70 -12.20 -8.60
C GLU A 169 28.35 -11.76 -9.23
N ASP A 170 27.94 -10.48 -9.12
CA ASP A 170 26.90 -9.83 -9.98
C ASP A 170 25.46 -9.62 -9.42
N VAL A 171 25.13 -10.08 -8.19
CA VAL A 171 23.78 -9.92 -7.60
C VAL A 171 23.78 -9.46 -6.14
N ILE A 172 22.93 -8.49 -5.81
CA ILE A 172 22.66 -8.05 -4.43
C ILE A 172 21.40 -8.73 -3.93
N ARG A 173 21.54 -9.61 -2.94
CA ARG A 173 20.41 -10.37 -2.35
C ARG A 173 20.09 -9.88 -0.95
N ILE A 174 18.79 -9.70 -0.70
CA ILE A 174 18.23 -9.23 0.57
C ILE A 174 17.15 -10.23 0.99
N ALA A 175 17.51 -11.11 1.91
CA ALA A 175 16.67 -12.18 2.43
C ALA A 175 16.91 -12.37 3.93
N ALA A 176 16.00 -13.08 4.60
CA ALA A 176 16.25 -13.57 5.95
C ALA A 176 17.36 -14.64 5.91
N ALA A 177 18.11 -14.78 7.02
CA ALA A 177 19.19 -15.76 7.11
C ALA A 177 18.70 -17.21 6.99
N ASP A 178 17.50 -17.49 7.49
CA ASP A 178 16.79 -18.73 7.23
C ASP A 178 15.97 -18.58 5.95
N GLU A 179 16.32 -19.32 4.92
CA GLU A 179 15.69 -19.26 3.59
C GLU A 179 14.20 -19.64 3.61
N SER A 180 13.71 -20.24 4.70
CA SER A 180 12.29 -20.53 4.94
C SER A 180 11.50 -19.33 5.50
N GLN A 181 12.13 -18.17 5.65
CA GLN A 181 11.54 -16.98 6.25
C GLN A 181 11.32 -15.85 5.24
N ALA A 182 10.30 -15.04 5.51
CA ALA A 182 9.98 -13.82 4.78
C ALA A 182 9.81 -12.64 5.73
N PHE A 183 10.18 -11.44 5.26
CA PHE A 183 9.92 -10.21 5.99
C PHE A 183 8.44 -9.86 5.94
N CYS A 184 7.87 -9.48 7.09
CA CYS A 184 6.46 -9.13 7.21
C CYS A 184 6.31 -7.64 7.46
N PHE A 185 5.42 -7.03 6.69
CA PHE A 185 5.15 -5.60 6.71
C PHE A 185 3.67 -5.38 7.00
N ASP A 186 3.38 -4.54 7.99
CA ASP A 186 2.03 -4.26 8.46
C ASP A 186 1.31 -3.11 7.70
N GLY A 187 2.01 -2.39 6.83
CA GLY A 187 1.50 -1.26 6.08
C GLY A 187 1.53 0.09 6.82
N TYR A 188 2.13 0.17 8.02
CA TYR A 188 2.11 1.34 8.90
C TYR A 188 3.48 1.94 9.21
N ASP A 189 4.48 1.15 9.64
CA ASP A 189 5.81 1.67 9.98
C ASP A 189 6.98 0.71 9.67
N ASP A 190 6.68 -0.42 9.05
CA ASP A 190 7.64 -1.47 8.68
C ASP A 190 8.37 -1.18 7.36
N TYR A 191 9.70 -1.27 7.37
CA TYR A 191 10.53 -1.23 6.16
C TYR A 191 11.92 -1.86 6.40
N ILE A 192 12.68 -2.10 5.33
CA ILE A 192 14.11 -2.44 5.40
C ILE A 192 14.88 -1.37 4.65
N GLU A 193 15.97 -0.90 5.23
CA GLU A 193 16.82 0.13 4.65
C GLU A 193 18.27 -0.34 4.56
N ILE A 194 18.83 -0.15 3.37
CA ILE A 194 20.24 -0.35 3.09
C ILE A 194 20.81 1.02 2.75
N ALA A 195 21.84 1.41 3.50
CA ALA A 195 22.54 2.67 3.27
C ALA A 195 23.05 2.74 1.84
N ASP A 196 23.06 3.96 1.30
CA ASP A 196 23.54 4.24 -0.04
C ASP A 196 25.00 3.81 -0.24
N THR A 197 25.26 3.11 -1.35
CA THR A 197 26.60 2.72 -1.81
C THR A 197 26.63 2.70 -3.34
N ASP A 198 27.82 2.86 -3.93
CA ASP A 198 28.01 2.87 -5.39
C ASP A 198 27.50 1.57 -6.06
N GLU A 199 27.52 0.44 -5.35
CA GLU A 199 27.01 -0.84 -5.87
C GLU A 199 25.47 -0.92 -5.93
N LEU A 200 24.74 0.00 -5.32
CA LEU A 200 23.28 0.06 -5.39
C LEU A 200 22.79 1.01 -6.48
N ASP A 201 23.70 1.80 -7.05
CA ASP A 201 23.39 2.76 -8.08
C ASP A 201 23.36 2.10 -9.44
N ILE A 202 22.23 2.32 -10.13
CA ILE A 202 22.10 2.02 -11.55
C ILE A 202 22.27 3.32 -12.31
N SER A 203 23.28 3.44 -13.14
CA SER A 203 23.45 4.60 -14.03
C SER A 203 22.65 4.41 -15.33
N ILE A 204 23.31 3.94 -16.37
CA ILE A 204 22.74 3.82 -17.73
C ILE A 204 22.60 2.36 -18.18
N GLU A 205 23.16 1.45 -17.39
CA GLU A 205 23.21 0.02 -17.64
C GLU A 205 21.86 -0.67 -17.44
N ASP A 206 21.82 -1.89 -17.96
CA ASP A 206 20.73 -2.84 -17.78
C ASP A 206 20.72 -3.40 -16.37
N PHE A 207 19.53 -3.77 -15.91
CA PHE A 207 19.37 -4.31 -14.57
C PHE A 207 18.08 -5.11 -14.44
N SER A 208 17.99 -5.89 -13.37
CA SER A 208 16.77 -6.64 -13.06
C SER A 208 16.51 -6.66 -11.56
N ILE A 209 15.24 -6.78 -11.20
CA ILE A 209 14.79 -6.95 -9.81
C ILE A 209 13.86 -8.14 -9.75
N THR A 210 14.12 -9.07 -8.83
CA THR A 210 13.23 -10.19 -8.52
C THR A 210 12.86 -10.18 -7.05
N ALA A 211 11.68 -10.73 -6.72
CA ALA A 211 11.25 -10.95 -5.34
C ALA A 211 10.13 -12.00 -5.28
N TRP A 212 10.02 -12.67 -4.15
CA TRP A 212 8.77 -13.33 -3.75
C TRP A 212 7.93 -12.35 -2.94
N ILE A 213 6.64 -12.23 -3.28
CA ILE A 213 5.70 -11.38 -2.56
C ILE A 213 4.38 -12.09 -2.27
N LYS A 214 3.72 -11.69 -1.18
CA LYS A 214 2.34 -12.08 -0.85
C LYS A 214 1.62 -10.89 -0.27
N THR A 215 0.54 -10.44 -0.93
CA THR A 215 -0.21 -9.26 -0.51
C THR A 215 -1.68 -9.36 -0.89
N THR A 216 -2.52 -8.58 -0.21
CA THR A 216 -3.91 -8.28 -0.59
C THR A 216 -4.10 -6.78 -0.83
N ALA A 217 -3.01 -6.01 -0.88
CA ALA A 217 -3.08 -4.56 -1.00
C ALA A 217 -3.54 -4.14 -2.40
N LEU A 218 -4.58 -3.31 -2.43
CA LEU A 218 -5.10 -2.70 -3.65
C LEU A 218 -4.64 -1.25 -3.81
N GLU A 219 -4.08 -0.65 -2.77
CA GLU A 219 -3.49 0.68 -2.85
C GLU A 219 -2.06 0.62 -3.37
N GLN A 220 -1.54 1.76 -3.83
CA GLN A 220 -0.14 1.86 -4.20
C GLN A 220 0.78 1.54 -3.00
N ARG A 221 1.48 0.41 -3.06
CA ARG A 221 2.46 -0.04 -2.05
C ARG A 221 3.82 -0.30 -2.69
N VAL A 222 4.88 0.13 -2.02
CA VAL A 222 6.26 -0.04 -2.50
C VAL A 222 6.77 -1.43 -2.18
N ILE A 223 7.38 -2.09 -3.15
CA ILE A 223 8.12 -3.34 -2.94
C ILE A 223 9.60 -2.99 -2.74
N VAL A 224 10.22 -2.30 -3.70
CA VAL A 224 11.62 -1.83 -3.67
C VAL A 224 11.71 -0.42 -4.25
N ASP A 225 12.40 0.51 -3.60
CA ASP A 225 12.59 1.89 -4.06
C ASP A 225 14.05 2.33 -3.86
N LYS A 226 14.63 2.96 -4.88
CA LYS A 226 15.95 3.65 -4.86
C LYS A 226 15.81 4.99 -5.57
N ARG A 227 14.75 5.75 -5.27
CA ARG A 227 14.51 7.05 -5.91
C ARG A 227 14.85 8.20 -4.99
N TYR A 228 15.49 9.20 -5.58
CA TYR A 228 15.34 10.59 -5.19
C TYR A 228 14.02 11.15 -5.72
N GLU A 229 13.28 11.85 -4.85
CA GLU A 229 12.04 12.53 -5.21
C GLU A 229 11.97 13.92 -4.60
N ASN A 230 11.62 14.92 -5.42
CA ASN A 230 11.33 16.25 -4.94
C ASN A 230 10.23 16.91 -5.77
N GLN A 231 9.12 17.27 -5.12
CA GLN A 231 7.93 17.87 -5.76
C GLN A 231 8.17 19.25 -6.39
N LEU A 232 9.31 19.89 -6.11
CA LEU A 232 9.71 21.16 -6.72
C LEU A 232 10.79 20.98 -7.80
N SER A 233 11.24 19.75 -8.04
CA SER A 233 12.30 19.44 -8.99
C SER A 233 11.93 18.19 -9.80
N HIS A 234 12.68 17.11 -9.62
CA HIS A 234 12.61 15.90 -10.43
C HIS A 234 12.48 14.65 -9.56
N VAL A 235 12.31 13.52 -10.24
CA VAL A 235 12.49 12.18 -9.70
C VAL A 235 13.66 11.54 -10.44
N GLN A 236 14.51 10.80 -9.74
CA GLN A 236 15.62 10.05 -10.32
C GLN A 236 15.79 8.73 -9.59
N GLY A 237 15.95 7.63 -10.32
CA GLY A 237 16.03 6.27 -9.78
C GLY A 237 14.94 5.34 -10.29
N TYR A 238 14.63 4.31 -9.51
CA TYR A 238 13.62 3.31 -9.86
C TYR A 238 12.78 2.87 -8.66
N VAL A 239 11.54 2.44 -8.92
CA VAL A 239 10.68 1.78 -7.93
C VAL A 239 9.94 0.61 -8.55
N LEU A 240 9.89 -0.51 -7.84
CA LEU A 240 8.97 -1.62 -8.06
C LEU A 240 7.84 -1.52 -7.03
N PHE A 241 6.60 -1.52 -7.49
CA PHE A 241 5.43 -1.30 -6.64
C PHE A 241 4.23 -2.14 -7.06
N VAL A 242 3.25 -2.25 -6.17
CA VAL A 242 1.91 -2.73 -6.48
C VAL A 242 0.98 -1.53 -6.54
N ASP A 243 0.09 -1.46 -7.52
CA ASP A 243 -1.01 -0.50 -7.58
C ASP A 243 -2.25 -1.18 -8.17
N GLU A 244 -3.43 -0.96 -7.58
CA GLU A 244 -4.67 -1.68 -7.91
C GLU A 244 -4.52 -3.22 -7.91
N GLY A 245 -3.63 -3.73 -7.05
CA GLY A 245 -3.30 -5.15 -6.95
C GLY A 245 -2.48 -5.71 -8.12
N ARG A 246 -1.92 -4.83 -8.96
CA ARG A 246 -1.09 -5.19 -10.12
C ARG A 246 0.34 -4.69 -9.94
N LEU A 247 1.27 -5.39 -10.56
CA LEU A 247 2.68 -5.01 -10.52
C LEU A 247 2.92 -3.77 -11.42
N GLY A 248 3.76 -2.87 -10.95
CA GLY A 248 4.16 -1.66 -11.66
C GLY A 248 5.62 -1.32 -11.38
N PHE A 249 6.23 -0.63 -12.34
CA PHE A 249 7.61 -0.19 -12.27
C PHE A 249 7.73 1.24 -12.76
N GLN A 250 8.57 2.05 -12.12
CA GLN A 250 8.88 3.39 -12.59
C GLN A 250 10.37 3.50 -12.89
N LEU A 251 10.70 4.09 -14.03
CA LEU A 251 12.03 4.60 -14.34
C LEU A 251 12.01 6.12 -14.32
N ALA A 252 13.05 6.71 -13.73
CA ALA A 252 13.23 8.14 -13.68
C ALA A 252 14.69 8.56 -13.86
N ASP A 253 14.97 9.41 -14.85
CA ASP A 253 16.32 9.79 -15.26
C ASP A 253 16.70 11.22 -14.82
N GLY A 254 15.89 11.83 -13.96
CA GLY A 254 16.11 13.18 -13.44
C GLY A 254 15.82 14.31 -14.42
N GLN A 255 15.43 14.02 -15.66
CA GLN A 255 15.23 15.04 -16.70
C GLN A 255 13.77 15.50 -16.78
N GLY A 256 13.44 16.59 -16.08
CA GLY A 256 12.14 17.27 -16.19
C GLY A 256 11.32 17.26 -14.90
N SER A 257 9.99 17.37 -15.03
CA SER A 257 9.08 17.52 -13.88
C SER A 257 9.02 16.25 -13.02
N TRP A 258 8.86 16.39 -11.71
CA TRP A 258 8.64 15.27 -10.78
C TRP A 258 7.36 14.48 -11.06
N TYR A 259 6.36 15.09 -11.71
CA TYR A 259 5.06 14.48 -11.89
C TYR A 259 5.00 13.66 -13.20
N CYS A 260 5.06 12.32 -13.08
CA CYS A 260 5.18 11.41 -14.23
C CYS A 260 4.02 11.46 -15.24
N GLY A 261 2.88 12.09 -14.88
CA GLY A 261 1.73 12.26 -15.78
C GLY A 261 1.80 13.48 -16.70
N GLN A 262 2.84 14.32 -16.58
CA GLN A 262 3.01 15.51 -17.41
C GLN A 262 3.94 15.26 -18.61
N PRO A 263 3.70 15.94 -19.75
CA PRO A 263 4.67 15.97 -20.84
C PRO A 263 6.03 16.48 -20.35
N GLY A 264 7.12 15.79 -20.72
CA GLY A 264 8.46 16.14 -20.27
C GLY A 264 8.71 15.91 -18.78
N ALA A 265 7.96 15.00 -18.14
CA ALA A 265 8.31 14.53 -16.80
C ALA A 265 9.69 13.86 -16.79
N SER A 266 10.31 13.76 -15.63
CA SER A 266 11.55 13.02 -15.34
C SER A 266 11.35 11.53 -15.16
N CYS A 267 10.09 11.07 -15.13
CA CYS A 267 9.74 9.68 -14.82
C CYS A 267 8.63 9.14 -15.72
N THR A 268 8.60 7.81 -15.87
CA THR A 268 7.56 7.07 -16.58
C THR A 268 7.13 5.87 -15.75
N ASN A 269 5.81 5.68 -15.59
CA ASN A 269 5.24 4.49 -14.93
C ASN A 269 4.86 3.44 -15.98
N TYR A 270 5.29 2.21 -15.75
CA TYR A 270 5.00 1.04 -16.55
C TYR A 270 4.20 0.06 -15.70
N ILE A 271 3.04 -0.37 -16.19
CA ILE A 271 2.10 -1.19 -15.40
C ILE A 271 1.79 -2.46 -16.19
N THR A 272 1.66 -3.59 -15.49
CA THR A 272 1.16 -4.85 -16.06
C THR A 272 -0.33 -5.03 -15.76
N GLN A 273 -1.00 -5.84 -16.59
CA GLN A 273 -2.36 -6.30 -16.29
C GLN A 273 -2.38 -7.52 -15.35
N ALA A 274 -1.24 -8.09 -14.98
CA ALA A 274 -1.19 -9.22 -14.05
C ALA A 274 -1.63 -8.79 -12.64
N PHE A 275 -2.65 -9.46 -12.10
CA PHE A 275 -3.13 -9.26 -10.73
C PHE A 275 -2.42 -10.23 -9.79
N ILE A 276 -1.80 -9.69 -8.73
CA ILE A 276 -0.93 -10.40 -7.79
C ILE A 276 -1.36 -10.21 -6.33
N ALA A 277 -2.40 -9.40 -6.07
CA ALA A 277 -2.91 -9.11 -4.74
C ALA A 277 -4.06 -10.04 -4.33
N ASP A 278 -3.94 -11.33 -4.62
CA ASP A 278 -4.95 -12.36 -4.32
C ASP A 278 -4.73 -13.05 -2.96
N GLY A 279 -3.70 -12.63 -2.22
CA GLY A 279 -3.31 -13.22 -0.95
C GLY A 279 -2.48 -14.50 -1.08
N ASN A 280 -2.03 -14.88 -2.27
CA ASN A 280 -1.09 -15.97 -2.51
C ASN A 280 0.34 -15.46 -2.73
N TRP A 281 1.30 -16.38 -2.63
CA TRP A 281 2.68 -16.09 -2.97
C TRP A 281 2.86 -16.05 -4.49
N HIS A 282 3.49 -14.99 -4.98
CA HIS A 282 3.91 -14.85 -6.36
C HIS A 282 5.39 -14.56 -6.45
N HIS A 283 6.07 -15.17 -7.42
CA HIS A 283 7.40 -14.73 -7.81
C HIS A 283 7.25 -13.63 -8.86
N ILE A 284 7.77 -12.45 -8.57
CA ILE A 284 7.73 -11.31 -9.47
C ILE A 284 9.14 -11.00 -9.98
N ALA A 285 9.22 -10.55 -11.23
CA ALA A 285 10.45 -9.99 -11.76
C ALA A 285 10.16 -8.84 -12.74
N VAL A 286 11.09 -7.91 -12.80
CA VAL A 286 11.22 -6.96 -13.91
C VAL A 286 12.66 -7.03 -14.41
N SER A 287 12.83 -7.32 -15.70
CA SER A 287 14.10 -7.20 -16.40
C SER A 287 14.08 -5.94 -17.24
N ILE A 288 15.15 -5.16 -17.21
CA ILE A 288 15.29 -3.89 -17.91
C ILE A 288 16.54 -3.94 -18.78
N ASP A 289 16.29 -3.96 -20.08
CA ASP A 289 17.24 -3.80 -21.18
C ASP A 289 17.03 -2.38 -21.74
N ARG A 290 17.95 -1.46 -21.45
CA ARG A 290 17.72 0.00 -21.55
C ARG A 290 17.74 0.52 -23.00
N ASP A 291 18.34 -0.23 -23.92
CA ASP A 291 18.48 0.13 -25.33
C ASP A 291 17.55 -0.67 -26.28
N ASP A 292 16.77 -1.64 -25.77
CA ASP A 292 15.66 -2.27 -26.50
C ASP A 292 14.30 -1.59 -26.24
N SER A 293 13.58 -1.22 -27.30
CA SER A 293 12.18 -0.72 -27.26
C SER A 293 11.14 -1.66 -26.64
N SER A 294 11.51 -2.93 -26.38
CA SER A 294 10.72 -3.91 -25.63
C SER A 294 11.40 -4.34 -24.33
N GLY A 295 12.36 -3.54 -23.86
CA GLY A 295 13.34 -3.94 -22.87
C GLY A 295 12.87 -3.94 -21.42
N ILE A 296 11.74 -3.30 -21.07
CA ILE A 296 11.12 -3.49 -19.75
C ILE A 296 10.20 -4.69 -19.83
N ARG A 297 10.63 -5.85 -19.33
CA ARG A 297 9.88 -7.11 -19.39
C ARG A 297 9.44 -7.50 -17.98
N PHE A 298 8.13 -7.60 -17.77
CA PHE A 298 7.55 -8.02 -16.49
C PHE A 298 7.27 -9.52 -16.49
N PHE A 299 7.52 -10.18 -15.35
CA PHE A 299 7.25 -11.60 -15.16
C PHE A 299 6.50 -11.84 -13.86
N VAL A 300 5.58 -12.79 -13.90
CA VAL A 300 4.87 -13.33 -12.73
C VAL A 300 4.92 -14.85 -12.83
N ASP A 301 5.34 -15.51 -11.75
CA ASP A 301 5.45 -16.97 -11.62
C ASP A 301 6.24 -17.61 -12.77
N GLY A 302 7.38 -17.00 -13.10
CA GLY A 302 8.31 -17.46 -14.13
C GLY A 302 7.87 -17.20 -15.56
N ARG A 303 6.73 -16.51 -15.79
CA ARG A 303 6.18 -16.24 -17.13
C ARG A 303 6.13 -14.75 -17.41
N GLN A 304 6.58 -14.34 -18.61
CA GLN A 304 6.49 -12.96 -19.05
C GLN A 304 5.02 -12.55 -19.21
N THR A 305 4.63 -11.41 -18.64
CA THR A 305 3.26 -10.88 -18.70
C THR A 305 3.11 -9.79 -19.76
N CYS A 306 4.10 -8.92 -19.91
CA CYS A 306 4.12 -7.84 -20.88
C CYS A 306 5.53 -7.26 -21.05
N SER A 307 5.71 -6.41 -22.06
CA SER A 307 6.89 -5.60 -22.28
C SER A 307 6.55 -4.13 -22.53
N HIS A 308 7.47 -3.21 -22.23
CA HIS A 308 7.36 -1.78 -22.49
C HIS A 308 8.69 -1.19 -22.97
N ASP A 309 8.62 0.03 -23.52
CA ASP A 309 9.76 0.78 -24.05
C ASP A 309 10.45 1.65 -22.96
N PRO A 310 11.70 1.32 -22.55
CA PRO A 310 12.51 2.15 -21.65
C PRO A 310 13.28 3.27 -22.36
N THR A 311 13.36 3.28 -23.69
CA THR A 311 14.35 4.12 -24.42
C THR A 311 14.10 5.62 -24.28
N LEU A 312 12.89 6.03 -23.88
CA LEU A 312 12.56 7.41 -23.52
C LEU A 312 13.20 7.87 -22.18
N ARG A 313 13.78 6.94 -21.42
CA ARG A 313 14.46 7.15 -20.14
C ARG A 313 15.88 6.61 -20.23
N SER A 314 16.72 7.21 -21.07
CA SER A 314 18.10 6.76 -21.29
C SER A 314 19.14 7.42 -20.39
N GLY A 315 18.75 8.44 -19.60
CA GLY A 315 19.66 9.12 -18.67
C GLY A 315 20.01 8.29 -17.42
N SER A 316 20.97 8.78 -16.63
CA SER A 316 21.40 8.09 -15.41
C SER A 316 20.28 8.00 -14.35
N LEU A 317 20.11 6.85 -13.72
CA LEU A 317 19.19 6.67 -12.59
C LEU A 317 19.90 6.83 -11.22
N ALA A 318 21.23 6.98 -11.20
CA ALA A 318 22.05 7.00 -9.99
C ALA A 318 21.68 8.18 -9.08
N ASN A 319 21.63 7.95 -7.76
CA ASN A 319 21.25 8.97 -6.78
C ASN A 319 21.62 8.55 -5.36
N ASN A 320 21.81 9.53 -4.47
CA ASN A 320 22.34 9.25 -3.12
C ASN A 320 21.28 8.83 -2.08
N MET A 321 20.13 8.33 -2.50
CA MET A 321 19.10 7.83 -1.56
C MET A 321 19.42 6.39 -1.15
N PRO A 322 19.03 5.95 0.06
CA PRO A 322 19.17 4.53 0.42
C PRO A 322 18.25 3.65 -0.45
N LEU A 323 18.61 2.37 -0.59
CA LEU A 323 17.70 1.36 -1.10
C LEU A 323 16.72 0.98 0.01
N ARG A 324 15.41 1.06 -0.26
CA ARG A 324 14.38 0.74 0.73
C ARG A 324 13.43 -0.34 0.20
N ILE A 325 13.25 -1.38 0.99
CA ILE A 325 12.23 -2.41 0.77
C ILE A 325 11.02 -2.07 1.62
N GLY A 326 9.84 -2.08 1.01
CA GLY A 326 8.59 -1.89 1.70
C GLY A 326 8.21 -0.44 2.00
N SER A 327 8.94 0.57 1.50
CA SER A 327 8.59 2.00 1.62
C SER A 327 9.40 2.86 0.64
N ARG A 328 8.91 4.05 0.26
CA ARG A 328 9.63 4.96 -0.65
C ARG A 328 10.88 5.52 -0.01
N SER A 329 11.98 5.74 -0.75
CA SER A 329 13.27 6.16 -0.17
C SER A 329 13.33 7.62 0.30
N SER A 330 12.80 8.58 -0.46
CA SER A 330 12.80 10.00 -0.04
C SER A 330 11.78 10.36 1.03
N TYR A 331 10.71 9.59 1.17
CA TYR A 331 9.63 9.86 2.13
C TYR A 331 9.07 8.55 2.67
N LEU A 332 9.03 8.35 4.00
CA LEU A 332 8.46 7.14 4.62
C LEU A 332 6.94 7.06 4.40
N THR A 333 6.55 6.57 3.22
CA THR A 333 5.19 6.52 2.68
C THR A 333 5.07 5.34 1.71
N GLY A 334 3.85 4.97 1.32
CA GLY A 334 3.63 3.82 0.43
C GLY A 334 4.03 2.49 1.07
N LEU A 335 3.95 2.40 2.39
CA LEU A 335 4.42 1.26 3.18
C LEU A 335 3.76 -0.05 2.74
N PHE A 336 4.54 -1.10 2.55
CA PHE A 336 4.03 -2.38 2.09
C PHE A 336 3.17 -3.07 3.15
N GLU A 337 2.13 -3.75 2.70
CA GLU A 337 1.27 -4.55 3.55
C GLU A 337 1.27 -5.97 2.98
N GLY A 338 1.93 -6.89 3.68
CA GLY A 338 2.13 -8.25 3.20
C GLY A 338 3.49 -8.82 3.57
N GLN A 339 3.98 -9.74 2.75
CA GLN A 339 5.23 -10.44 2.96
C GLN A 339 6.12 -10.27 1.72
N ILE A 340 7.41 -10.03 1.93
CA ILE A 340 8.44 -9.94 0.88
C ILE A 340 9.60 -10.85 1.27
N ALA A 341 10.13 -11.62 0.32
CA ALA A 341 11.31 -12.44 0.50
C ALA A 341 12.18 -12.47 -0.77
N GLU A 342 13.46 -12.81 -0.58
CA GLU A 342 14.46 -12.96 -1.66
C GLU A 342 14.44 -11.81 -2.67
N VAL A 343 14.51 -10.58 -2.17
CA VAL A 343 14.73 -9.45 -3.07
C VAL A 343 16.12 -9.60 -3.66
N ALA A 344 16.24 -9.68 -4.98
CA ALA A 344 17.51 -9.74 -5.68
C ALA A 344 17.60 -8.64 -6.74
N LEU A 345 18.70 -7.90 -6.73
CA LEU A 345 19.02 -6.86 -7.70
C LEU A 345 20.23 -7.31 -8.52
N TYR A 346 20.09 -7.27 -9.84
CA TYR A 346 21.09 -7.70 -10.79
C TYR A 346 21.54 -6.50 -11.64
N HIS A 347 22.84 -6.35 -11.88
CA HIS A 347 23.40 -5.32 -12.80
C HIS A 347 23.41 -5.79 -14.26
N ARG A 348 22.36 -6.53 -14.64
CA ARG A 348 22.11 -7.01 -16.00
C ARG A 348 20.64 -7.27 -16.23
N ALA A 349 20.21 -7.22 -17.49
CA ALA A 349 18.94 -7.80 -17.90
C ALA A 349 18.99 -9.33 -17.73
N LEU A 350 17.99 -9.89 -17.06
CA LEU A 350 17.78 -11.33 -16.95
C LEU A 350 16.97 -11.82 -18.16
N ASP A 351 17.33 -12.98 -18.69
CA ASP A 351 16.52 -13.62 -19.71
C ASP A 351 15.37 -14.45 -19.08
N VAL A 352 14.52 -15.00 -19.95
CA VAL A 352 13.39 -15.83 -19.50
C VAL A 352 13.83 -17.12 -18.80
N TYR A 353 15.02 -17.65 -19.09
CA TYR A 353 15.52 -18.89 -18.49
C TYR A 353 16.06 -18.64 -17.09
N ASP A 354 16.78 -17.54 -16.88
CA ASP A 354 17.23 -17.08 -15.56
C ASP A 354 16.03 -16.93 -14.62
N ILE A 355 14.98 -16.22 -15.06
CA ILE A 355 13.79 -15.95 -14.25
C ILE A 355 12.97 -17.23 -14.00
N ALA A 356 12.85 -18.10 -15.01
CA ALA A 356 12.18 -19.39 -14.83
C ALA A 356 12.93 -20.29 -13.84
N SER A 357 14.27 -20.28 -13.89
CA SER A 357 15.13 -21.00 -12.95
C SER A 357 14.97 -20.50 -11.53
N ASP A 358 14.95 -19.17 -11.33
CA ASP A 358 14.71 -18.55 -10.03
C ASP A 358 13.33 -18.93 -9.46
N TYR A 359 12.28 -18.90 -10.29
CA TYR A 359 10.94 -19.35 -9.88
C TYR A 359 10.90 -20.84 -9.51
N GLN A 360 11.59 -21.70 -10.26
CA GLN A 360 11.58 -23.16 -10.06
C GLN A 360 12.25 -23.61 -8.76
N LYS A 361 13.10 -22.77 -8.14
CA LYS A 361 13.59 -23.01 -6.77
C LYS A 361 12.45 -23.11 -5.75
N GLY A 362 11.29 -22.54 -6.09
CA GLY A 362 10.06 -22.64 -5.31
C GLY A 362 10.03 -21.68 -4.13
N ASN A 363 8.95 -21.74 -3.37
CA ASN A 363 8.74 -20.90 -2.21
C ASN A 363 8.10 -21.68 -1.06
N THR A 364 8.88 -21.93 -0.02
CA THR A 364 8.43 -22.59 1.22
C THR A 364 8.23 -21.60 2.36
N ARG A 365 8.30 -20.29 2.08
CA ARG A 365 8.50 -19.27 3.10
C ARG A 365 7.27 -19.00 3.92
N GLN A 366 7.51 -18.75 5.19
CA GLN A 366 6.52 -18.28 6.14
C GLN A 366 6.93 -16.90 6.65
N CYS A 367 5.92 -16.10 6.99
CA CYS A 367 6.13 -14.84 7.68
C CYS A 367 6.91 -15.09 8.97
N TYR A 368 8.10 -14.51 9.07
CA TYR A 368 8.92 -14.56 10.26
C TYR A 368 9.62 -13.20 10.42
N SER A 369 9.43 -12.59 11.59
CA SER A 369 9.79 -11.21 11.91
C SER A 369 8.82 -10.14 11.40
N ILE A 370 8.36 -9.32 12.33
CA ILE A 370 7.81 -7.98 12.06
C ILE A 370 9.05 -7.09 11.95
N ALA A 371 9.22 -6.32 10.88
CA ALA A 371 10.26 -5.30 10.89
C ALA A 371 10.05 -4.47 12.16
N THR A 372 11.00 -4.41 13.08
CA THR A 372 10.75 -3.69 14.34
C THR A 372 10.40 -2.25 14.04
N LYS A 373 9.40 -1.67 14.73
CA LYS A 373 9.00 -0.25 14.62
C LYS A 373 10.17 0.66 14.25
N GLY A 374 10.14 1.26 13.05
CA GLY A 374 11.23 2.10 12.53
C GLY A 374 12.25 1.38 11.62
N GLY A 375 11.93 0.16 11.17
CA GLY A 375 12.61 -0.56 10.11
C GLY A 375 13.91 -1.29 10.51
N LEU A 376 14.31 -2.27 9.67
CA LEU A 376 15.62 -2.92 9.77
C LEU A 376 16.63 -2.08 8.97
N ILE A 377 17.53 -1.39 9.67
CA ILE A 377 18.59 -0.58 9.03
C ILE A 377 19.88 -1.39 9.03
N THR A 378 20.33 -1.82 7.85
CA THR A 378 21.66 -2.43 7.72
C THR A 378 22.69 -1.32 7.64
N ALA A 379 23.28 -0.96 8.79
CA ALA A 379 24.47 -0.12 8.79
C ALA A 379 25.66 -0.99 8.40
N LYS A 380 26.22 -0.82 7.20
CA LYS A 380 27.63 -1.16 6.97
C LYS A 380 28.43 0.14 7.00
N ARG A 381 29.46 0.13 7.86
CA ARG A 381 30.55 1.09 7.91
C ARG A 381 31.49 0.87 6.74
#